data_AF-A0A9E0AE55-F1
#
_entry.id   AF-A0A9E0AE55-F1
#
_cell.length_a   1.000
_cell.length_b   1.000
_cell.length_c   1.000
_cell.angle_alpha   90.00
_cell.angle_beta   90.00
_cell.angle_gamma   90.00
#
_symmetry.space_group_name_H-M   'P 1'
#
loop_
_entity.id
_entity.type
_entity.pdbx_description
1 polymer ?
#
loop_
_entity_poly.entity_id
_entity_poly.type
_entity_poly.pdbx_seq_one_letter_code
_entity_poly.pdbx_strand_id
1 'polypeptide(L)'
;DCESLFFIAYSLWQTKFWHQYLVGSVISFLRLPDFKKQFNPQASLMMVEHEQHQKNVAALKLLEKKEKQYKEDMMLINDIRRDILYRYCRK
;
A
#
# COMPACT_ATOMS: atom_id res chain seq x y z
N ASP A 1 -15.40 3.53 10.98
CA ASP A 1 -16.33 3.45 9.83
C ASP A 1 -16.90 2.06 9.66
N CYS A 2 -18.24 1.95 9.56
CA CYS A 2 -18.94 0.67 9.37
C CYS A 2 -18.61 0.00 8.04
N GLU A 3 -18.32 0.79 6.99
CA GLU A 3 -17.92 0.27 5.68
C GLU A 3 -16.55 -0.43 5.74
N SER A 4 -15.58 0.16 6.45
CA SER A 4 -14.25 -0.45 6.63
C SER A 4 -14.34 -1.82 7.31
N LEU A 5 -15.16 -1.93 8.37
CA LEU A 5 -15.37 -3.20 9.08
C LEU A 5 -16.04 -4.26 8.20
N PHE A 6 -16.99 -3.86 7.34
CA PHE A 6 -17.62 -4.78 6.38
C PHE A 6 -16.60 -5.34 5.39
N PHE A 7 -15.77 -4.49 4.78
CA PHE A 7 -14.76 -4.95 3.82
C PHE A 7 -13.67 -5.81 4.48
N ILE A 8 -13.31 -5.51 5.73
CA ILE A 8 -12.41 -6.36 6.51
C ILE A 8 -13.04 -7.74 6.73
N ALA A 9 -14.29 -7.80 7.22
CA ALA A 9 -14.99 -9.08 7.42
C ALA A 9 -15.12 -9.87 6.10
N TYR A 10 -15.42 -9.19 5.00
CA TYR A 10 -15.52 -9.77 3.67
C TYR A 10 -14.16 -10.32 3.18
N SER A 11 -13.08 -9.56 3.37
CA SER A 11 -11.73 -9.99 3.00
C SER A 11 -11.30 -11.25 3.78
N LEU A 12 -11.59 -11.30 5.09
CA LEU A 12 -11.33 -12.48 5.93
C LEU A 12 -12.16 -13.70 5.49
N TRP A 13 -13.38 -13.48 4.99
CA TRP A 13 -14.18 -14.54 4.40
C TRP A 13 -13.56 -15.08 3.11
N GLN A 14 -13.18 -14.19 2.19
CA GLN A 14 -12.56 -14.55 0.91
C GLN A 14 -11.22 -15.27 1.07
N THR A 15 -10.39 -14.88 2.04
CA THR A 15 -9.11 -15.53 2.34
C THR A 15 -9.26 -16.85 3.11
N LYS A 16 -10.50 -17.31 3.34
CA LYS A 16 -10.82 -18.54 4.09
C LYS A 16 -10.31 -18.52 5.54
N PHE A 17 -10.01 -17.36 6.12
CA PHE A 17 -9.48 -17.22 7.48
C PHE A 17 -10.34 -17.94 8.54
N TRP A 18 -11.66 -17.91 8.36
CA TRP A 18 -12.62 -18.48 9.30
C TRP A 18 -12.69 -20.01 9.30
N HIS A 19 -12.13 -20.70 8.30
CA HIS A 19 -12.30 -22.15 8.15
C HIS A 19 -11.75 -22.94 9.34
N GLN A 20 -10.66 -22.48 9.95
CA GLN A 20 -10.07 -23.09 11.15
C GLN A 20 -10.93 -22.91 12.42
N TYR A 21 -11.87 -21.97 12.41
CA TYR A 21 -12.73 -21.64 13.55
C TYR A 21 -14.18 -22.09 13.35
N LEU A 22 -14.49 -22.71 12.22
CA LEU A 22 -15.80 -23.29 11.96
C LEU A 22 -16.01 -24.54 12.83
N VAL A 23 -17.18 -24.62 13.45
CA VAL A 23 -17.58 -25.73 14.32
C VAL A 23 -18.89 -26.32 13.79
N GLY A 24 -19.09 -27.62 13.99
CA GLY A 24 -20.26 -28.34 13.52
C GLY A 24 -19.88 -29.44 12.53
N SER A 25 -20.66 -30.52 12.50
CA SER A 25 -20.38 -31.68 11.64
C SER A 25 -21.11 -31.57 10.30
N VAL A 26 -22.43 -31.43 10.34
CA VAL A 26 -23.27 -31.35 9.13
C VAL A 26 -23.40 -29.90 8.62
N ILE A 27 -23.46 -28.94 9.54
CA ILE A 27 -23.55 -27.51 9.22
C ILE A 27 -22.46 -26.80 10.01
N SER A 28 -21.50 -26.24 9.28
CA SER A 28 -20.42 -25.43 9.86
C SER A 28 -20.93 -24.04 10.22
N PHE A 29 -20.71 -23.62 11.46
CA PHE A 29 -21.05 -22.29 11.94
C PHE A 29 -19.93 -21.71 12.79
N LEU A 30 -19.96 -20.39 12.96
CA LEU A 30 -19.04 -19.67 13.83
C LEU A 30 -19.75 -19.27 15.12
N ARG A 31 -19.13 -19.51 16.27
CA ARG A 31 -19.69 -19.09 17.56
C ARG A 31 -19.44 -17.59 17.74
N LEU A 32 -20.44 -16.87 18.23
CA LEU A 32 -20.33 -15.43 18.49
C LEU A 32 -19.15 -15.03 19.40
N PRO A 33 -18.81 -15.78 20.48
CA PRO A 33 -17.65 -15.47 21.30
C PRO A 33 -16.33 -15.61 20.53
N ASP A 34 -16.21 -16.67 19.73
CA ASP A 34 -15.01 -16.95 18.93
C ASP A 34 -14.84 -15.92 17.81
N PHE A 35 -15.96 -15.52 17.19
CA PHE A 35 -15.98 -14.42 16.22
C PHE A 35 -15.42 -13.14 16.82
N LYS A 36 -15.98 -12.68 17.95
CA LYS A 36 -15.55 -11.41 18.58
C LYS A 36 -14.09 -11.46 19.02
N LYS A 37 -13.64 -12.61 19.52
CA LYS A 37 -12.26 -12.82 19.97
C LYS A 37 -11.25 -12.68 18.84
N GLN A 38 -11.55 -13.22 17.66
CA GLN A 38 -10.62 -13.21 16.53
C GLN A 38 -10.79 -11.99 15.62
N PHE A 39 -12.02 -11.48 15.45
CA PHE A 39 -12.31 -10.39 14.54
C PHE A 39 -11.73 -9.05 14.99
N ASN A 40 -11.91 -8.69 16.26
CA ASN A 40 -11.46 -7.40 16.79
C ASN A 40 -9.94 -7.15 16.65
N PRO A 41 -9.05 -8.07 17.06
CA PRO A 41 -7.61 -7.87 16.89
C PRO A 41 -7.24 -7.82 15.40
N GLN A 42 -7.82 -8.70 14.58
CA GLN A 42 -7.48 -8.76 13.16
C GLN A 42 -7.96 -7.55 12.38
N ALA A 43 -9.14 -7.01 12.74
CA ALA A 43 -9.63 -5.77 12.18
C ALA A 43 -8.74 -4.59 12.55
N SER A 44 -8.32 -4.48 13.82
CA SER A 44 -7.40 -3.41 14.23
C SER A 44 -6.07 -3.47 13.49
N LEU A 45 -5.52 -4.66 13.29
CA LEU A 45 -4.26 -4.86 12.58
C LEU A 45 -4.40 -4.52 11.09
N MET A 46 -5.44 -5.02 10.42
CA MET A 46 -5.67 -4.72 8.99
C MET A 46 -5.96 -3.24 8.74
N MET A 47 -6.62 -2.54 9.67
CA MET A 47 -6.82 -1.09 9.54
C MET A 47 -5.50 -0.33 9.65
N VAL A 48 -4.65 -0.66 10.62
CA VAL A 48 -3.33 -0.04 10.80
C VAL A 48 -2.42 -0.33 9.61
N GLU A 49 -2.39 -1.58 9.14
CA GLU A 49 -1.63 -1.96 7.94
C GLU A 49 -2.13 -1.23 6.70
N HIS A 50 -3.44 -1.06 6.55
CA HIS A 50 -4.01 -0.34 5.42
C HIS A 50 -3.63 1.15 5.44
N GLU A 51 -3.74 1.83 6.59
CA GLU A 51 -3.30 3.22 6.72
C GLU A 51 -1.80 3.36 6.45
N GLN A 52 -0.99 2.44 6.97
CA GLN A 52 0.45 2.44 6.72
C GLN A 52 0.76 2.19 5.24
N HIS A 53 0.03 1.28 4.58
CA HIS A 53 0.17 1.02 3.16
C HIS A 53 -0.15 2.27 2.33
N GLN A 54 -1.25 2.97 2.62
CA GLN A 54 -1.59 4.22 1.94
C GLN A 54 -0.50 5.28 2.10
N LYS A 55 0.04 5.46 3.32
CA LYS A 55 1.17 6.37 3.59
C LYS A 55 2.40 5.99 2.78
N ASN A 56 2.74 4.70 2.73
CA ASN A 56 3.87 4.19 1.97
C ASN A 56 3.70 4.43 0.47
N VAL A 57 2.51 4.15 -0.10
CA VAL A 57 2.20 4.41 -1.51
C VAL A 57 2.29 5.90 -1.84
N ALA A 58 1.78 6.78 -0.97
CA ALA A 58 1.89 8.22 -1.14
C ALA A 58 3.36 8.69 -1.12
N ALA A 59 4.16 8.17 -0.19
CA ALA A 59 5.59 8.46 -0.11
C ALA A 59 6.35 8.00 -1.36
N LEU A 60 6.04 6.79 -1.88
CA LEU A 60 6.64 6.28 -3.11
C LEU A 60 6.32 7.18 -4.32
N LYS A 61 5.06 7.60 -4.49
CA LYS A 61 4.68 8.53 -5.57
C LYS A 61 5.42 9.87 -5.48
N LEU A 62 5.65 10.37 -4.27
CA LEU A 62 6.43 11.59 -4.05
C LEU A 62 7.90 11.40 -4.46
N LEU A 63 8.50 10.26 -4.11
CA LEU A 63 9.88 9.93 -4.48
C LEU A 63 10.03 9.81 -6.00
N GLU A 64 9.10 9.14 -6.67
CA GLU A 64 9.10 8.98 -8.13
C GLU A 64 9.04 10.35 -8.84
N LYS A 65 8.20 11.28 -8.35
CA LYS A 65 8.15 12.64 -8.89
C LYS A 65 9.48 13.38 -8.74
N LYS A 66 10.15 13.24 -7.60
CA LYS A 66 11.47 13.87 -7.38
C LYS A 66 12.54 13.25 -8.26
N GLU A 67 12.52 11.92 -8.41
CA GLU A 67 13.45 11.23 -9.31
C GLU A 67 13.33 11.74 -10.74
N LYS A 68 12.10 11.93 -11.22
CA LYS A 68 11.85 12.50 -12.55
C LYS A 68 12.41 13.92 -12.67
N GLN A 69 12.16 14.77 -11.68
CA GLN A 69 12.69 16.14 -11.65
C GLN A 69 14.22 16.15 -11.69
N TYR A 70 14.89 15.32 -10.90
CA TYR A 70 16.36 15.26 -10.92
C TYR A 70 16.94 14.78 -12.26
N LYS A 71 16.24 13.88 -12.97
CA LYS A 71 16.64 13.47 -14.32
C LYS A 71 16.54 14.63 -15.30
N GLU A 72 15.46 15.43 -15.23
CA GLU A 72 15.28 16.63 -16.05
C GLU A 72 16.38 17.67 -15.77
N ASP A 73 16.65 17.94 -14.50
CA ASP A 73 17.72 18.87 -14.09
C ASP A 73 19.10 18.41 -14.58
N MET A 74 19.40 17.11 -14.49
CA MET A 74 20.65 16.54 -14.96
C MET A 74 20.82 16.67 -16.48
N MET A 75 19.75 16.49 -17.25
CA MET A 75 19.76 16.72 -18.70
C MET A 75 20.06 18.18 -19.03
N LEU A 76 19.37 19.12 -18.36
CA LEU A 76 19.59 20.56 -18.55
C LEU A 76 21.04 20.97 -18.27
N ILE A 77 21.62 20.47 -17.17
CA ILE A 77 23.03 20.72 -16.82
C ILE A 77 23.97 20.22 -17.93
N ASN A 78 23.69 19.04 -18.49
CA ASN A 78 24.51 18.47 -19.56
C ASN A 78 24.39 19.25 -20.86
N ASP A 79 23.20 19.73 -21.21
CA ASP A 79 22.99 20.58 -22.39
C ASP A 79 23.77 21.89 -22.28
N ILE A 80 23.71 22.55 -21.11
CA ILE A 80 24.48 23.77 -20.85
C ILE A 80 25.98 23.51 -20.93
N ARG A 81 26.48 22.42 -20.32
CA ARG A 81 27.90 22.04 -20.41
C ARG A 81 28.33 21.88 -21.87
N ARG A 82 27.51 21.19 -22.67
CA ARG A 82 27.79 20.94 -24.08
C ARG A 82 27.86 22.24 -24.87
N ASP A 83 26.93 23.15 -24.63
CA ASP A 83 26.87 24.44 -25.31
C ASP A 83 28.05 25.36 -24.94
N ILE A 84 28.49 25.35 -23.67
CA ILE A 84 29.73 26.03 -23.25
C ILE A 84 30.94 25.44 -23.99
N LEU A 85 31.06 24.11 -24.02
CA LEU A 85 32.18 23.43 -24.69
C LEU A 85 32.21 23.73 -26.19
N TYR A 86 31.06 23.69 -26.87
CA TYR A 86 30.96 24.07 -28.27
C TYR A 86 31.42 25.51 -28.52
N ARG A 87 31.09 26.45 -27.63
CA ARG A 87 31.55 27.85 -27.74
C ARG A 87 33.07 27.98 -27.64
N TYR A 88 33.72 27.18 -26.80
CA TYR A 88 35.18 27.17 -26.71
C TYR A 88 35.86 26.46 -27.90
N CYS A 89 35.28 25.37 -28.41
CA CYS A 89 35.87 24.62 -29.53
C CYS A 89 35.64 25.26 -30.92
N ARG A 90 34.70 26.19 -31.06
CA ARG A 90 34.42 26.92 -32.33
C ARG A 90 35.17 28.24 -32.46
N LYS A 91 35.89 28.68 -31.41
CA LYS A 91 36.89 29.75 -31.48
C LYS A 91 38.24 29.15 -31.85
#